data_AF-A0A6M0HS85-F1
#
_entry.id   AF-A0A6M0HS85-F1
#
_cell.length_a   1.000
_cell.length_b   1.000
_cell.length_c   1.000
_cell.angle_alpha   90.00
_cell.angle_beta   90.00
_cell.angle_gamma   90.00
#
_symmetry.space_group_name_H-M   'P 1'
#
loop_
_entity.id
_entity.type
_entity.pdbx_description
1 polymer ?
#
loop_
_entity_poly.entity_id
_entity_poly.type
_entity_poly.pdbx_seq_one_letter_code
_entity_poly.pdbx_strand_id
1 'polypeptide(L)'
;MPPYGTVSLSHADIGQPDWRSALLAEAIRHTAHVAGPICPFALFRHLQGWLDLPEEACGAEINTTLFLMVRSGLYTSNTHDVETGTITLAAETRLTASRTMTVCLHGEPCGDPEDDDI
;
A
#
# COMPACT_ATOMS: atom_id res chain seq x y z
N MET A 1 8.62 21.03 18.17
CA MET A 1 7.93 20.19 17.17
C MET A 1 7.43 18.96 17.92
N PRO A 2 6.11 18.79 18.14
CA PRO A 2 5.62 17.55 18.72
C PRO A 2 5.75 16.43 17.67
N PRO A 3 6.02 15.17 18.07
CA PRO A 3 6.13 14.05 17.15
C PRO A 3 4.73 13.70 16.63
N TYR A 4 4.66 13.30 15.36
CA TYR A 4 3.51 12.74 14.64
C TYR A 4 2.23 12.57 15.46
N GLY A 5 1.21 13.36 15.10
CA GLY A 5 -0.11 13.30 15.73
C GLY A 5 -0.62 11.87 15.78
N THR A 6 -0.62 11.31 16.99
CA THR A 6 -1.26 10.04 17.27
C THR A 6 -2.74 10.24 16.98
N VAL A 7 -3.26 9.57 15.94
CA VAL A 7 -4.70 9.57 15.71
C VAL A 7 -5.29 8.76 16.86
N SER A 8 -5.81 9.44 17.87
CA SER A 8 -6.52 8.80 18.98
C SER A 8 -7.87 8.36 18.44
N LEU A 9 -7.89 7.18 17.84
CA LEU A 9 -9.09 6.57 17.28
C LEU A 9 -9.82 5.87 18.41
N SER A 10 -11.10 6.18 18.59
CA SER A 10 -11.93 5.34 19.43
C SER A 10 -12.17 4.01 18.70
N HIS A 11 -12.39 2.92 19.42
CA HIS A 11 -12.72 1.63 18.81
C HIS A 11 -13.98 1.68 17.90
N ALA A 12 -14.82 2.72 18.06
CA ALA A 12 -16.00 2.95 17.21
C ALA A 12 -15.66 3.49 15.81
N ASP A 13 -14.44 4.01 15.61
CA ASP A 13 -14.01 4.62 14.35
C ASP A 13 -13.34 3.63 13.40
N ILE A 14 -12.99 2.43 13.87
CA ILE A 14 -12.37 1.37 13.07
C ILE A 14 -13.34 0.95 11.95
N GLY A 15 -12.83 0.91 10.72
CA GLY A 15 -13.61 0.56 9.54
C GLY A 15 -14.50 1.68 8.98
N GLN A 16 -14.53 2.87 9.62
CA GLN A 16 -15.20 4.03 9.03
C GLN A 16 -14.47 4.51 7.76
N PRO A 17 -15.17 5.17 6.82
CA PRO A 17 -14.57 5.62 5.55
C PRO A 17 -13.33 6.50 5.72
N ASP A 18 -13.36 7.45 6.67
CA ASP A 18 -12.24 8.35 6.94
C ASP A 18 -11.04 7.59 7.50
N TRP A 19 -11.30 6.63 8.38
CA TRP A 19 -10.27 5.76 8.95
C TRP A 19 -9.61 4.87 7.88
N ARG A 20 -10.41 4.25 7.00
CA ARG A 20 -9.89 3.45 5.87
C ARG A 20 -9.08 4.30 4.89
N SER A 21 -9.51 5.54 4.66
CA SER A 21 -8.78 6.50 3.82
C SER A 21 -7.44 6.88 4.43
N ALA A 22 -7.39 7.13 5.74
CA ALA A 22 -6.14 7.38 6.45
C ALA A 22 -5.19 6.18 6.42
N LEU A 23 -5.71 4.96 6.56
CA LEU A 23 -4.94 3.73 6.47
C LEU A 23 -4.30 3.55 5.08
N LEU A 24 -5.07 3.77 4.00
CA LEU A 24 -4.56 3.73 2.63
C LEU A 24 -3.51 4.83 2.40
N ALA A 25 -3.76 6.05 2.86
CA ALA A 25 -2.83 7.15 2.72
C ALA A 25 -1.50 6.87 3.44
N GLU A 26 -1.56 6.28 4.64
CA GLU A 26 -0.38 5.87 5.38
C GLU A 26 0.41 4.78 4.65
N ALA A 27 -0.27 3.79 4.07
CA ALA A 27 0.38 2.73 3.29
C ALA A 27 1.14 3.28 2.08
N ILE A 28 0.53 4.23 1.35
CA ILE A 28 1.18 4.93 0.23
C ILE A 28 2.36 5.76 0.74
N ARG A 29 2.17 6.54 1.80
CA ARG A 29 3.23 7.39 2.37
C ARG A 29 4.46 6.57 2.81
N HIS A 30 4.25 5.43 3.47
CA HIS A 30 5.33 4.57 3.94
C HIS A 30 6.15 3.98 2.79
N THR A 31 5.48 3.68 1.68
CA THR A 31 6.10 3.04 0.53
C THR A 31 6.68 4.03 -0.47
N ALA A 32 6.37 5.33 -0.33
CA ALA A 32 6.72 6.37 -1.29
C ALA A 32 8.23 6.60 -1.48
N HIS A 33 9.05 6.22 -0.51
CA HIS A 33 10.51 6.34 -0.59
C HIS A 33 11.21 5.02 -0.92
N VAL A 34 10.48 3.91 -1.07
CA VAL A 34 11.07 2.58 -1.22
C VAL A 34 11.42 2.36 -2.69
N ALA A 35 12.73 2.38 -3.00
CA ALA A 35 13.23 1.96 -4.30
C ALA A 35 13.21 0.41 -4.38
N GLY A 36 12.15 -0.15 -4.95
CA GLY A 36 12.06 -1.58 -5.26
C GLY A 36 10.86 -2.30 -4.64
N PRO A 37 10.82 -3.64 -4.78
CA PRO A 37 9.66 -4.42 -4.36
C PRO A 37 9.52 -4.49 -2.84
N ILE A 38 8.30 -4.26 -2.36
CA ILE A 38 7.94 -4.21 -0.94
C ILE A 38 7.41 -5.57 -0.51
N CYS A 39 7.84 -6.03 0.67
CA CYS A 39 7.28 -7.20 1.32
C CYS A 39 5.93 -6.84 1.99
N PRO A 40 4.80 -7.49 1.63
CA PRO A 40 3.50 -7.20 2.24
C PRO A 40 3.49 -7.36 3.76
N PHE A 41 4.21 -8.35 4.30
CA PHE A 41 4.31 -8.57 5.74
C PHE A 41 5.01 -7.42 6.46
N ALA A 42 6.04 -6.81 5.85
CA ALA A 42 6.71 -5.65 6.42
C ALA A 42 5.77 -4.43 6.45
N LEU A 43 5.03 -4.22 5.35
CA LEU A 43 4.02 -3.16 5.28
C LEU A 43 2.87 -3.41 6.29
N PHE A 44 2.41 -4.65 6.43
CA PHE A 44 1.40 -5.03 7.42
C PHE A 44 1.86 -4.67 8.84
N ARG A 45 3.09 -5.07 9.21
CA ARG A 45 3.66 -4.77 10.52
C ARG A 45 3.80 -3.27 10.76
N HIS A 46 4.21 -2.52 9.74
CA HIS A 46 4.27 -1.06 9.81
C HIS A 46 2.89 -0.45 10.11
N LEU A 47 1.87 -0.83 9.35
CA LEU A 47 0.50 -0.31 9.51
C LEU A 47 -0.11 -0.70 10.86
N GLN A 48 0.12 -1.94 11.31
CA GLN A 48 -0.30 -2.39 12.63
C GLN A 48 0.35 -1.55 13.74
N GLY A 49 1.66 -1.29 13.64
CA GLY A 49 2.37 -0.44 14.61
C GLY A 49 1.95 1.03 14.56
N TRP A 50 1.60 1.54 13.38
CA TRP A 50 1.07 2.91 13.22
C TRP A 50 -0.33 3.07 13.85
N LEU A 51 -1.19 2.06 13.69
CA LEU A 51 -2.52 2.04 14.29
C LEU A 51 -2.48 1.83 15.81
N ASP A 52 -1.42 1.22 16.34
CA ASP A 52 -1.30 0.78 17.73
C ASP A 52 -2.48 -0.12 18.16
N LEU A 53 -2.87 -1.04 17.26
CA LEU A 53 -3.99 -1.96 17.45
C LEU A 53 -3.54 -3.43 17.32
N PRO A 54 -4.21 -4.35 18.02
CA PRO A 54 -3.97 -5.77 17.84
C PRO A 54 -4.41 -6.23 16.44
N GLU A 55 -3.82 -7.32 15.96
CA GLU A 55 -4.07 -7.86 14.62
C GLU A 55 -5.54 -8.23 14.43
N GLU A 56 -6.18 -8.75 15.46
CA GLU A 56 -7.58 -9.16 15.48
C GLU A 56 -8.54 -7.98 15.23
N ALA A 57 -8.13 -6.76 15.58
CA ALA A 57 -8.95 -5.56 15.43
C ALA A 57 -8.79 -4.88 14.07
N CYS A 58 -7.61 -4.98 13.43
CA CYS A 58 -7.29 -4.20 12.23
C CYS A 58 -6.81 -5.01 11.03
N GLY A 59 -6.49 -6.30 11.20
CA GLY A 59 -5.85 -7.12 10.18
C GLY A 59 -6.67 -7.27 8.90
N ALA A 60 -8.00 -7.41 9.02
CA ALA A 60 -8.89 -7.48 7.85
C ALA A 60 -8.85 -6.20 7.01
N GLU A 61 -8.77 -5.04 7.65
CA GLU A 61 -8.73 -3.74 7.01
C GLU A 61 -7.36 -3.43 6.39
N ILE A 62 -6.28 -3.85 7.05
CA ILE A 62 -4.92 -3.80 6.49
C ILE A 62 -4.86 -4.69 5.23
N ASN A 63 -5.37 -5.92 5.29
CA ASN A 63 -5.41 -6.82 4.12
C ASN A 63 -6.26 -6.24 2.98
N THR A 64 -7.41 -5.64 3.30
CA THR A 64 -8.25 -4.94 2.33
C THR A 64 -7.49 -3.78 1.69
N THR A 65 -6.73 -3.02 2.47
CA THR A 65 -5.89 -1.92 1.97
C THR A 65 -4.82 -2.41 1.00
N LEU A 66 -4.11 -3.49 1.33
CA LEU A 66 -3.12 -4.12 0.43
C LEU A 66 -3.77 -4.58 -0.89
N PHE A 67 -4.97 -5.16 -0.82
CA PHE A 67 -5.71 -5.57 -2.00
C PHE A 67 -6.15 -4.38 -2.86
N LEU A 68 -6.64 -3.30 -2.23
CA LEU A 68 -7.02 -2.07 -2.92
C LEU A 68 -5.83 -1.41 -3.61
N MET A 69 -4.65 -1.41 -2.99
CA MET A 69 -3.42 -0.90 -3.62
C MET A 69 -3.10 -1.62 -4.93
N VAL A 70 -3.30 -2.94 -5.01
CA VAL A 70 -3.06 -3.69 -6.25
C VAL A 70 -4.22 -3.52 -7.24
N ARG A 71 -5.47 -3.64 -6.78
CA ARG A 71 -6.66 -3.57 -7.63
C ARG A 71 -6.92 -2.19 -8.23
N SER A 72 -6.48 -1.12 -7.55
CA SER A 72 -6.51 0.24 -8.10
C SER A 72 -5.44 0.49 -9.17
N GLY A 73 -4.53 -0.47 -9.39
CA GLY A 73 -3.40 -0.31 -10.29
C GLY A 73 -2.29 0.57 -9.72
N LEU A 74 -2.39 0.98 -8.46
CA LEU A 74 -1.34 1.75 -7.78
C LEU A 74 -0.07 0.90 -7.58
N TYR A 75 -0.22 -0.39 -7.30
CA TYR A 75 0.87 -1.36 -7.18
C TYR A 75 0.59 -2.59 -8.04
N THR A 76 1.65 -3.27 -8.44
CA THR A 76 1.58 -4.62 -9.00
C THR A 76 2.02 -5.63 -7.96
N SER A 77 1.49 -6.86 -8.03
CA SER A 77 1.94 -7.98 -7.20
C SER A 77 2.34 -9.13 -8.10
N ASN A 78 3.47 -9.79 -7.81
CA ASN A 78 3.93 -10.98 -8.53
C ASN A 78 3.04 -12.21 -8.29
N THR A 79 2.18 -12.19 -7.26
CA THR A 79 1.23 -13.27 -6.94
C THR A 79 -0.21 -12.88 -7.23
N HIS A 80 -0.44 -11.80 -7.99
CA HIS A 80 -1.76 -11.42 -8.45
C HIS A 80 -2.14 -12.22 -9.70
N ASP A 81 -3.19 -13.01 -9.57
CA ASP A 81 -3.85 -13.64 -10.70
C ASP A 81 -4.89 -12.65 -11.26
N VAL A 82 -4.61 -12.16 -12.47
CA VAL A 82 -5.43 -11.15 -13.15
C VAL A 82 -6.76 -11.73 -13.64
N GLU A 83 -6.81 -13.03 -13.95
CA GLU A 83 -8.02 -13.69 -14.46
C GLU A 83 -9.05 -13.85 -13.34
N THR A 84 -8.60 -14.26 -12.16
CA THR A 84 -9.48 -14.43 -10.98
C THR A 84 -9.57 -13.18 -10.11
N GLY A 85 -8.68 -12.20 -10.32
CA GLY A 85 -8.54 -11.02 -9.48
C GLY A 85 -8.08 -11.34 -8.05
N THR A 86 -7.46 -12.50 -7.84
CA THR A 86 -7.05 -12.99 -6.52
C THR A 86 -5.59 -12.66 -6.25
N ILE A 87 -5.28 -12.34 -4.99
CA ILE A 87 -3.91 -12.10 -4.55
C ILE A 87 -3.63 -13.05 -3.40
N THR A 88 -2.70 -13.96 -3.62
CA THR A 88 -2.20 -14.82 -2.54
C THR A 88 -1.07 -14.09 -1.83
N LEU A 89 -1.27 -13.76 -0.55
CA LEU A 89 -0.21 -13.18 0.29
C LEU A 89 0.64 -14.32 0.86
N ALA A 90 1.85 -14.47 0.32
CA ALA A 90 2.82 -15.48 0.71
C ALA A 90 4.21 -14.84 0.90
N ALA A 91 5.17 -15.61 1.42
CA ALA A 91 6.50 -15.10 1.78
C ALA A 91 7.27 -14.52 0.57
N GLU A 92 6.98 -15.03 -0.62
CA GLU A 92 7.51 -14.62 -1.91
C GLU A 92 6.74 -13.46 -2.55
N THR A 93 5.60 -13.05 -1.99
CA THR A 93 4.81 -11.94 -2.53
C THR A 93 5.59 -10.63 -2.41
N ARG A 94 5.60 -9.87 -3.49
CA ARG A 94 6.28 -8.58 -3.61
C ARG A 94 5.34 -7.59 -4.28
N LEU A 95 5.16 -6.44 -3.63
CA LEU A 95 4.41 -5.30 -4.16
C LEU A 95 5.37 -4.33 -4.82
N THR A 96 5.15 -4.00 -6.08
CA THR A 96 5.98 -3.01 -6.78
C THR A 96 5.12 -1.81 -7.13
N ALA A 97 5.61 -0.59 -6.87
CA ALA A 97 4.89 0.61 -7.29
C ALA A 97 4.68 0.60 -8.81
N SER A 98 3.46 0.86 -9.25
CA SER A 98 3.16 1.00 -10.68
C SER A 98 3.80 2.26 -11.25
N ARG A 99 3.89 2.35 -12.59
CA ARG A 99 4.28 3.59 -13.28
C ARG A 99 3.42 4.77 -12.84
N THR A 100 2.10 4.57 -12.71
CA THR A 100 1.16 5.60 -12.24
C THR A 100 1.55 6.13 -10.86
N MET A 101 1.82 5.23 -9.91
CA MET A 101 2.22 5.62 -8.57
C MET A 101 3.58 6.34 -8.56
N THR A 102 4.56 5.83 -9.31
CA THR A 102 5.88 6.46 -9.46
C THR A 102 5.76 7.89 -9.98
N VAL A 103 4.94 8.12 -11.01
CA VAL A 103 4.69 9.47 -11.55
C VAL A 103 3.97 10.36 -10.52
N CYS A 104 2.97 9.84 -9.82
CA CYS A 104 2.23 10.59 -8.79
C CYS A 104 3.12 11.01 -7.61
N LEU A 105 4.10 10.19 -7.22
CA LEU A 105 4.94 10.45 -6.06
C LEU A 105 6.19 11.28 -6.37
N HIS A 106 6.79 11.10 -7.55
CA HIS A 106 8.10 11.68 -7.86
C HIS A 106 8.04 12.85 -8.86
N GLY A 107 6.95 13.01 -9.62
CA GLY A 107 6.82 14.06 -10.64
C GLY A 107 7.69 13.81 -11.89
N GLU A 108 7.10 14.09 -13.05
CA GLU A 108 7.50 13.77 -14.43
C GLU A 108 8.05 12.35 -14.71
N PRO A 109 7.53 11.65 -15.73
CA PRO A 109 8.14 10.40 -16.16
C PRO A 109 9.56 10.68 -16.63
N CYS A 110 10.58 10.04 -16.04
CA CYS A 110 11.81 9.79 -16.79
C CYS A 110 11.38 9.17 -18.11
N GLY A 111 11.71 9.85 -19.21
CA GLY A 111 11.12 9.67 -20.53
C GLY A 111 10.94 8.21 -20.92
N ASP A 112 9.90 7.95 -21.70
CA ASP A 112 9.79 6.67 -22.39
C ASP A 112 11.15 6.37 -23.04
N PRO A 113 11.69 5.15 -22.93
CA PRO A 113 12.72 4.75 -23.86
C PRO A 113 12.09 4.98 -25.23
N GLU A 114 12.65 5.91 -25.99
CA GLU A 114 12.32 6.06 -27.40
C GLU A 114 12.37 4.65 -27.98
N ASP A 115 11.22 4.15 -28.44
CA ASP A 115 11.17 2.92 -29.20
C ASP A 115 12.10 3.16 -30.39
N ASP A 116 13.28 2.54 -30.32
CA ASP A 116 14.15 2.28 -31.46
C ASP A 116 13.32 1.52 -32.50
N ASP A 117 12.64 2.25 -33.38
CA ASP A 117 12.04 1.70 -34.60
C ASP A 117 12.56 2.48 -35.83
N ILE A 118 13.71 1.97 -36.31
CA ILE A 118 14.05 1.58 -37.71
C ILE A 118 13.75 2.60 -38.83
#